data_AF-A0A8C0H357-F1
#
_entry.id   AF-A0A8C0H357-F1
#
_cell.length_a   1.000
_cell.length_b   1.000
_cell.length_c   1.000
_cell.angle_alpha   90.00
_cell.angle_beta   90.00
_cell.angle_gamma   90.00
#
_symmetry.space_group_name_H-M   'P 1'
#
loop_
_entity.id
_entity.type
_entity.pdbx_description
1 polymer ?
#
loop_
_entity_poly.entity_id
_entity_poly.type
_entity_poly.pdbx_seq_one_letter_code
_entity_poly.pdbx_strand_id
1 'polypeptide(L)'
;VICFYFPEGVQLLSLIDKAADACRYLQTYGEWNRAAWLAKVRLNSEECGDVLKRWVDHLCAPQVNQKSKAILVLLSLGCFTRVAEMLHSMRYFDRAALFVEVCLKYGTIEVNEDTNKLIHMVFADYARSLKTLGFKQGAILFASKAGAAGKDLLNELKQPKEEVTEE
;
A
#
# COMPACT_ATOMS: atom_id res chain seq x y z
N VAL A 1 8.88 4.23 -35.09
CA VAL A 1 10.12 3.71 -34.48
C VAL A 1 10.52 4.66 -33.37
N ILE A 2 10.14 4.36 -32.12
CA ILE A 2 10.46 5.22 -30.98
C ILE A 2 11.82 4.77 -30.42
N CYS A 3 12.88 5.44 -30.85
CA CYS A 3 14.21 5.32 -30.25
C CYS A 3 14.26 6.16 -28.96
N PHE A 4 13.95 5.57 -27.81
CA PHE A 4 14.41 6.12 -26.54
C PHE A 4 15.87 5.71 -26.36
N TYR A 5 16.75 6.72 -26.22
CA TYR A 5 18.18 6.59 -25.97
C TYR A 5 18.41 5.68 -24.76
N PHE A 6 18.74 4.43 -25.01
CA PHE A 6 19.35 3.54 -24.02
C PHE A 6 20.87 3.69 -24.17
N PRO A 7 21.65 3.84 -23.09
CA PRO A 7 23.10 3.68 -23.19
C PRO A 7 23.41 2.34 -23.89
N GLU A 8 24.35 2.34 -24.85
CA GLU A 8 24.50 1.27 -25.85
C GLU A 8 24.58 -0.15 -25.24
N GLY A 9 25.08 -0.29 -24.01
CA GLY A 9 25.16 -1.56 -23.29
C GLY A 9 23.82 -2.23 -22.95
N VAL A 10 22.75 -1.47 -22.73
CA VAL A 10 21.44 -2.05 -22.37
C VAL A 10 20.63 -2.47 -23.59
N GLN A 11 20.81 -1.79 -24.73
CA GLN A 11 20.30 -2.30 -26.01
C GLN A 11 20.92 -3.66 -26.33
N LEU A 12 22.23 -3.83 -26.09
CA LEU A 12 22.93 -5.09 -26.30
C LEU A 12 22.44 -6.21 -25.35
N LEU A 13 22.29 -5.97 -24.04
CA LEU A 13 21.78 -7.00 -23.12
C LEU A 13 20.29 -7.33 -23.34
N SER A 14 19.47 -6.36 -23.76
CA SER A 14 18.07 -6.62 -24.13
C SER A 14 17.93 -7.42 -25.44
N LEU A 15 18.99 -7.52 -26.24
CA LEU A 15 19.04 -8.30 -27.49
C LEU A 15 19.51 -9.76 -27.28
N ILE A 16 20.12 -10.09 -26.12
CA ILE A 16 20.72 -11.41 -25.85
C ILE A 16 19.97 -12.15 -24.73
N ASP A 17 18.67 -11.91 -24.57
CA ASP A 17 17.79 -12.65 -23.62
C ASP A 17 18.22 -12.54 -22.14
N LYS A 18 18.97 -11.48 -21.77
CA LYS A 18 19.42 -11.18 -20.39
C LYS A 18 18.81 -9.89 -19.85
N ALA A 19 17.55 -9.64 -20.17
CA ALA A 19 16.85 -8.44 -19.73
C ALA A 19 16.78 -8.32 -18.18
N ALA A 20 16.74 -9.44 -17.46
CA ALA A 20 16.76 -9.46 -16.00
C ALA A 20 18.10 -8.97 -15.42
N ASP A 21 19.23 -9.36 -16.03
CA ASP A 21 20.56 -8.90 -15.62
C ASP A 21 20.78 -7.42 -15.99
N ALA A 22 20.23 -6.96 -17.12
CA ALA A 22 20.21 -5.54 -17.44
C ALA A 22 19.43 -4.72 -16.39
N CYS A 23 18.30 -5.23 -15.90
CA CYS A 23 17.56 -4.59 -14.82
C CYS A 23 18.39 -4.53 -13.53
N ARG A 24 19.08 -5.62 -13.16
CA ARG A 24 19.98 -5.64 -11.99
C ARG A 24 21.10 -4.61 -12.14
N TYR A 25 21.71 -4.52 -13.31
CA TYR A 25 22.74 -3.54 -13.61
C TYR A 25 22.20 -2.11 -13.47
N LEU A 26 21.03 -1.80 -14.02
CA LEU A 26 20.42 -0.48 -13.83
C LEU A 26 20.12 -0.18 -12.35
N GLN A 27 19.69 -1.17 -11.57
CA GLN A 27 19.44 -1.01 -10.14
C GLN A 27 20.72 -0.70 -9.34
N THR A 28 21.85 -1.33 -9.66
CA THR A 28 23.13 -1.06 -8.97
C THR A 28 23.66 0.36 -9.23
N TYR A 29 23.33 0.95 -10.37
CA TYR A 29 23.68 2.34 -10.70
C TYR A 29 22.61 3.36 -10.28
N GLY A 30 21.56 2.93 -9.57
CA GLY A 30 20.49 3.82 -9.09
C GLY A 30 19.47 4.24 -10.16
N GLU A 31 19.51 3.65 -11.35
CA GLU A 31 18.63 3.93 -12.49
C GLU A 31 17.30 3.16 -12.38
N TRP A 32 16.64 3.25 -11.23
CA TRP A 32 15.47 2.44 -10.89
C TRP A 32 14.27 2.65 -11.82
N ASN A 33 14.01 3.88 -12.27
CA ASN A 33 12.90 4.15 -13.19
C ASN A 33 13.15 3.48 -14.57
N ARG A 34 14.40 3.47 -15.03
CA ARG A 34 14.78 2.81 -16.29
C ARG A 34 14.71 1.28 -16.15
N ALA A 35 15.15 0.74 -15.02
CA ALA A 35 15.01 -0.68 -14.70
C ALA A 35 13.54 -1.12 -14.68
N ALA A 36 12.67 -0.33 -14.04
CA ALA A 36 11.23 -0.59 -13.98
C ALA A 36 10.56 -0.56 -15.36
N TRP A 37 10.93 0.41 -16.21
CA TRP A 37 10.43 0.47 -17.58
C TRP A 37 10.89 -0.74 -18.39
N LEU A 38 12.18 -1.08 -18.34
CA LEU A 38 12.74 -2.22 -19.07
C LEU A 38 12.07 -3.53 -18.64
N ALA A 39 11.87 -3.72 -17.34
CA ALA A 39 11.17 -4.87 -16.79
C ALA A 39 9.75 -5.00 -17.35
N LYS A 40 8.96 -3.91 -17.36
CA LYS A 40 7.59 -3.95 -17.88
C LYS A 40 7.49 -4.21 -19.38
N VAL A 41 8.51 -3.85 -20.15
CA VAL A 41 8.51 -3.99 -21.62
C VAL A 41 9.06 -5.33 -22.08
N ARG A 42 10.01 -5.91 -21.32
CA ARG A 42 10.78 -7.07 -21.78
C ARG A 42 10.61 -8.33 -20.95
N LEU A 43 10.30 -8.21 -19.65
CA LEU A 43 10.22 -9.36 -18.76
C LEU A 43 8.79 -9.90 -18.68
N ASN A 44 8.68 -11.17 -18.28
CA ASN A 44 7.39 -11.74 -17.92
C ASN A 44 6.86 -11.10 -16.61
N SER A 45 5.60 -11.36 -16.29
CA SER A 45 4.95 -10.74 -15.12
C SER A 45 5.62 -11.08 -13.78
N GLU A 46 6.22 -12.27 -13.66
CA GLU A 46 6.87 -12.74 -12.44
C GLU A 46 8.22 -12.03 -12.22
N GLU A 47 9.08 -12.07 -13.23
CA GLU A 47 10.39 -11.41 -13.22
C GLU A 47 10.25 -9.88 -13.11
N CYS A 48 9.28 -9.30 -13.82
CA CYS A 48 8.95 -7.88 -13.68
C CYS A 48 8.51 -7.57 -12.24
N GLY A 49 7.70 -8.46 -11.64
CA GLY A 49 7.29 -8.38 -10.25
C GLY A 49 8.49 -8.28 -9.30
N ASP A 50 9.49 -9.13 -9.48
CA ASP A 50 10.68 -9.15 -8.62
C ASP A 50 11.56 -7.91 -8.76
N VAL A 51 11.73 -7.39 -9.98
CA VAL A 51 12.44 -6.12 -10.21
C VAL A 51 11.74 -4.97 -9.48
N LEU A 52 10.41 -4.89 -9.58
CA LEU A 52 9.62 -3.83 -8.95
C LEU A 52 9.52 -3.99 -7.43
N LYS A 53 9.47 -5.21 -6.89
CA LYS A 53 9.54 -5.46 -5.44
C LYS A 53 10.85 -4.95 -4.85
N ARG A 54 12.00 -5.22 -5.49
CA ARG A 54 13.30 -4.66 -5.06
C ARG A 54 13.30 -3.14 -5.08
N TRP A 55 12.63 -2.54 -6.06
CA TRP A 55 12.49 -1.09 -6.12
C TRP A 55 11.63 -0.54 -4.96
N VAL A 56 10.53 -1.21 -4.62
CA VAL A 56 9.71 -0.89 -3.44
C VAL A 56 10.56 -0.92 -2.17
N ASP A 57 11.36 -1.97 -1.98
CA ASP A 57 12.24 -2.08 -0.80
C ASP A 57 13.26 -0.92 -0.74
N HIS A 58 13.85 -0.55 -1.88
CA HIS A 58 14.72 0.62 -1.98
C HIS A 58 13.99 1.94 -1.64
N LEU A 59 12.77 2.14 -2.14
CA LEU A 59 11.98 3.34 -1.88
C LEU A 59 11.56 3.45 -0.41
N CYS A 60 11.32 2.32 0.25
CA CYS A 60 10.99 2.23 1.68
C CYS A 60 12.20 2.39 2.60
N ALA A 61 13.42 2.27 2.08
CA ALA A 61 14.63 2.36 2.88
C ALA A 61 14.75 3.75 3.55
N PRO A 62 15.24 3.84 4.80
CA PRO A 62 15.24 5.09 5.57
C PRO A 62 15.93 6.27 4.87
N GLN A 63 16.97 6.00 4.09
CA GLN A 63 17.72 7.00 3.34
C GLN A 63 16.97 7.58 2.13
N VAL A 64 16.00 6.85 1.58
CA VAL A 64 15.20 7.29 0.43
C VAL A 64 13.85 7.81 0.89
N ASN A 65 13.17 7.04 1.75
CA ASN A 65 11.89 7.36 2.40
C ASN A 65 10.78 7.84 1.42
N GLN A 66 10.78 7.35 0.18
CA GLN A 66 9.78 7.68 -0.84
C GLN A 66 8.58 6.72 -0.78
N LYS A 67 7.99 6.57 0.41
CA LYS A 67 6.91 5.59 0.66
C LYS A 67 5.66 5.81 -0.19
N SER A 68 5.32 7.06 -0.52
CA SER A 68 4.21 7.37 -1.43
C SER A 68 4.42 6.81 -2.83
N LYS A 69 5.67 6.84 -3.33
CA LYS A 69 6.02 6.25 -4.63
C LYS A 69 6.00 4.72 -4.57
N ALA A 70 6.46 4.13 -3.46
CA ALA A 70 6.39 2.70 -3.23
C ALA A 70 4.95 2.16 -3.27
N ILE A 71 3.99 2.89 -2.68
CA ILE A 71 2.56 2.55 -2.75
C ILE A 71 2.07 2.48 -4.20
N LEU A 72 2.43 3.45 -5.05
CA LEU A 72 2.04 3.44 -6.47
C LEU A 72 2.63 2.24 -7.22
N VAL A 73 3.88 1.87 -6.91
CA VAL A 73 4.51 0.69 -7.52
C VAL A 73 3.79 -0.60 -7.09
N LEU A 74 3.48 -0.75 -5.79
CA LEU A 74 2.73 -1.90 -5.27
C LEU A 74 1.31 -2.01 -5.88
N LEU A 75 0.64 -0.89 -6.10
CA LEU A 75 -0.65 -0.86 -6.81
C LEU A 75 -0.51 -1.39 -8.24
N SER A 76 0.56 -1.00 -8.94
CA SER A 76 0.82 -1.49 -10.31
C SER A 76 1.16 -2.98 -10.39
N LEU A 77 1.56 -3.57 -9.26
CA LEU A 77 1.81 -5.01 -9.11
C LEU A 77 0.57 -5.79 -8.66
N GLY A 78 -0.52 -5.12 -8.29
CA GLY A 78 -1.70 -5.75 -7.70
C GLY A 78 -1.48 -6.26 -6.26
N CYS A 79 -0.42 -5.82 -5.57
CA CYS A 79 -0.13 -6.21 -4.19
C CYS A 79 -0.98 -5.39 -3.19
N PHE A 80 -2.30 -5.51 -3.25
CA PHE A 80 -3.24 -4.67 -2.48
C PHE A 80 -3.09 -4.82 -0.96
N THR A 81 -2.81 -6.03 -0.46
CA THR A 81 -2.58 -6.28 0.98
C THR A 81 -1.43 -5.42 1.52
N ARG A 82 -0.29 -5.45 0.83
CA ARG A 82 0.91 -4.69 1.19
C ARG A 82 0.70 -3.17 1.08
N VAL A 83 -0.17 -2.71 0.16
CA VAL A 83 -0.59 -1.30 0.11
C VAL A 83 -1.37 -0.90 1.36
N ALA A 84 -2.31 -1.73 1.80
CA ALA A 84 -3.08 -1.48 3.02
C ALA A 84 -2.18 -1.41 4.26
N GLU A 85 -1.23 -2.35 4.40
CA GLU A 85 -0.21 -2.35 5.46
C GLU A 85 0.64 -1.07 5.44
N MET A 86 1.11 -0.65 4.25
CA MET A 86 1.90 0.57 4.12
C MET A 86 1.11 1.82 4.51
N LEU A 87 -0.13 1.96 4.03
CA LEU A 87 -1.00 3.09 4.40
C LEU A 87 -1.25 3.13 5.91
N HIS A 88 -1.49 1.96 6.52
CA HIS A 88 -1.71 1.83 7.95
C HIS A 88 -0.45 2.19 8.77
N SER A 89 0.72 1.66 8.39
CA SER A 89 1.99 1.98 9.05
C SER A 89 2.39 3.47 8.95
N MET A 90 1.95 4.15 7.89
CA MET A 90 2.13 5.60 7.73
C MET A 90 1.09 6.43 8.49
N ARG A 91 0.19 5.78 9.24
CA ARG A 91 -0.92 6.39 9.98
C ARG A 91 -1.93 7.15 9.11
N TYR A 92 -1.98 6.84 7.82
CA TYR A 92 -3.03 7.33 6.92
C TYR A 92 -4.28 6.45 7.07
N PHE A 93 -4.87 6.48 8.27
CA PHE A 93 -5.96 5.59 8.68
C PHE A 93 -7.22 5.78 7.82
N ASP A 94 -7.48 7.03 7.40
CA ASP A 94 -8.55 7.40 6.48
C ASP A 94 -8.40 6.71 5.12
N ARG A 95 -7.23 6.87 4.49
CA ARG A 95 -6.93 6.28 3.19
C ARG A 95 -6.87 4.77 3.27
N ALA A 96 -6.28 4.21 4.34
CA ALA A 96 -6.21 2.78 4.55
C ALA A 96 -7.60 2.15 4.66
N ALA A 97 -8.49 2.72 5.48
CA ALA A 97 -9.84 2.20 5.67
C ALA A 97 -10.68 2.26 4.38
N LEU A 98 -10.66 3.40 3.69
CA LEU A 98 -11.39 3.55 2.42
C LEU A 98 -10.83 2.62 1.34
N PHE A 99 -9.50 2.48 1.27
CA PHE A 99 -8.85 1.59 0.32
C PHE A 99 -9.25 0.13 0.55
N VAL A 100 -9.19 -0.33 1.81
CA VAL A 100 -9.62 -1.68 2.19
C VAL A 100 -11.09 -1.92 1.87
N GLU A 101 -11.97 -0.96 2.14
CA GLU A 101 -13.40 -1.08 1.82
C GLU A 101 -13.64 -1.26 0.32
N VAL A 102 -12.93 -0.50 -0.51
CA VAL A 102 -12.98 -0.64 -1.97
C VAL A 102 -12.44 -2.00 -2.40
N CYS A 103 -11.31 -2.44 -1.87
CA CYS A 103 -10.73 -3.74 -2.19
C CYS A 103 -11.65 -4.91 -1.84
N LEU A 104 -12.36 -4.83 -0.71
CA LEU A 104 -13.37 -5.83 -0.33
C LEU A 104 -14.56 -5.83 -1.29
N LYS A 105 -15.04 -4.66 -1.71
CA LYS A 105 -16.16 -4.54 -2.66
C LYS A 105 -15.84 -5.16 -4.02
N TYR A 106 -14.61 -5.02 -4.50
CA TYR A 106 -14.18 -5.57 -5.79
C TYR A 106 -13.54 -6.97 -5.67
N GLY A 107 -13.43 -7.52 -4.45
CA GLY A 107 -12.82 -8.83 -4.22
C GLY A 107 -11.33 -8.91 -4.59
N THR A 108 -10.59 -7.80 -4.52
CA THR A 108 -9.18 -7.75 -4.93
C THR A 108 -8.21 -8.18 -3.83
N ILE A 109 -8.68 -8.26 -2.59
CA ILE A 109 -7.91 -8.82 -1.46
C ILE A 109 -8.51 -10.19 -1.15
N GLU A 110 -7.66 -11.22 -1.19
CA GLU A 110 -8.02 -12.55 -0.70
C GLU A 110 -8.28 -12.48 0.80
N VAL A 111 -9.50 -12.81 1.20
CA VAL A 111 -9.93 -12.77 2.60
C VAL A 111 -9.45 -14.06 3.28
N ASN A 112 -8.33 -13.96 3.98
CA ASN A 112 -7.76 -14.97 4.87
C ASN A 112 -7.75 -14.47 6.32
N GLU A 113 -7.33 -15.31 7.27
CA GLU A 113 -7.36 -14.94 8.69
C GLU A 113 -6.46 -13.73 9.01
N ASP A 114 -5.29 -13.62 8.36
CA ASP A 114 -4.33 -12.54 8.60
C ASP A 114 -4.77 -11.20 7.99
N THR A 115 -5.31 -11.23 6.77
CA THR A 115 -5.91 -10.06 6.13
C THR A 115 -7.16 -9.62 6.87
N ASN A 116 -7.97 -10.53 7.43
CA ASN A 116 -9.09 -10.16 8.29
C ASN A 116 -8.62 -9.44 9.57
N LYS A 117 -7.54 -9.92 10.20
CA LYS A 117 -6.92 -9.21 11.34
C LYS A 117 -6.49 -7.80 10.94
N LEU A 118 -5.82 -7.66 9.79
CA LEU A 118 -5.41 -6.36 9.25
C LEU A 118 -6.63 -5.45 8.98
N ILE A 119 -7.67 -5.95 8.30
CA ILE A 119 -8.89 -5.20 7.98
C ILE A 119 -9.55 -4.67 9.25
N HIS A 120 -9.75 -5.55 10.25
CA HIS A 120 -10.36 -5.16 11.51
C HIS A 120 -9.51 -4.14 12.27
N MET A 121 -8.18 -4.30 12.25
CA MET A 121 -7.25 -3.33 12.85
C MET A 121 -7.36 -1.97 12.18
N VAL A 122 -7.29 -1.92 10.84
CA VAL A 122 -7.41 -0.69 10.04
C VAL A 122 -8.72 0.04 10.34
N PHE A 123 -9.84 -0.68 10.37
CA PHE A 123 -11.14 -0.08 10.70
C PHE A 123 -11.21 0.41 12.16
N ALA A 124 -10.62 -0.31 13.12
CA ALA A 124 -10.59 0.12 14.51
C ALA A 124 -9.73 1.39 14.70
N ASP A 125 -8.56 1.47 14.05
CA ASP A 125 -7.69 2.65 14.10
C ASP A 125 -8.35 3.86 13.45
N TYR A 126 -9.07 3.66 12.34
CA TYR A 126 -9.81 4.74 11.71
C TYR A 126 -11.00 5.19 12.56
N ALA A 127 -11.74 4.26 13.16
CA ALA A 127 -12.83 4.58 14.09
C ALA A 127 -12.33 5.38 15.30
N ARG A 128 -11.17 5.02 15.86
CA ARG A 128 -10.49 5.80 16.93
C ARG A 128 -10.15 7.20 16.46
N SER A 129 -9.59 7.33 15.27
CA SER A 129 -9.25 8.63 14.69
C SER A 129 -10.50 9.51 14.52
N LEU A 130 -11.61 8.94 14.03
CA LEU A 130 -12.89 9.64 13.88
C LEU A 130 -13.49 10.05 15.24
N LYS A 131 -13.38 9.20 16.27
CA LYS A 131 -13.79 9.52 17.64
C LYS A 131 -13.03 10.73 18.17
N THR A 132 -11.70 10.76 18.02
CA THR A 132 -10.86 11.88 18.45
C THR A 132 -11.23 13.19 17.75
N LEU A 133 -11.63 13.12 16.48
CA LEU A 133 -12.08 14.29 15.71
C LEU A 133 -13.54 14.71 16.00
N GLY A 134 -14.28 13.95 16.81
CA GLY A 134 -15.68 14.25 17.17
C GLY A 134 -16.74 13.71 16.20
N PHE A 135 -16.34 12.98 15.15
CA PHE A 135 -17.27 12.38 14.18
C PHE A 135 -17.90 11.08 14.69
N LYS A 136 -18.85 11.21 15.63
CA LYS A 136 -19.48 10.07 16.32
C LYS A 136 -20.09 9.04 15.37
N GLN A 137 -20.87 9.48 14.38
CA GLN A 137 -21.58 8.58 13.46
C GLN A 137 -20.61 7.75 12.61
N GLY A 138 -19.55 8.38 12.10
CA GLY A 138 -18.50 7.71 11.34
C GLY A 138 -17.72 6.72 12.21
N ALA A 139 -17.38 7.11 13.44
CA ALA A 139 -16.70 6.25 14.38
C ALA A 139 -17.51 4.98 14.71
N ILE A 140 -18.82 5.10 14.91
CA ILE A 140 -19.72 3.96 15.14
C ILE A 140 -19.75 3.04 13.91
N LEU A 141 -19.85 3.62 12.70
CA LEU A 141 -19.91 2.85 11.46
C LEU A 141 -18.64 2.00 11.28
N PHE A 142 -17.45 2.61 11.39
CA PHE A 142 -16.19 1.86 11.23
C PHE A 142 -15.89 0.92 12.41
N ALA A 143 -16.29 1.26 13.63
CA ALA A 143 -16.14 0.36 14.77
C ALA A 143 -17.04 -0.90 14.62
N SER A 144 -18.23 -0.78 14.02
CA SER A 144 -19.06 -1.96 13.71
C SER A 144 -18.43 -2.89 12.67
N LYS A 145 -17.75 -2.31 11.66
CA LYS A 145 -16.99 -3.06 10.65
C LYS A 145 -15.71 -3.70 11.21
N ALA A 146 -15.16 -3.17 12.30
CA ALA A 146 -13.95 -3.70 12.94
C ALA A 146 -14.17 -4.99 13.75
N GLY A 147 -15.40 -5.53 13.81
CA GLY A 147 -15.68 -6.80 14.47
C GLY A 147 -15.33 -6.76 15.96
N ALA A 148 -14.58 -7.76 16.43
CA ALA A 148 -14.17 -7.83 17.84
C ALA A 148 -13.30 -6.64 18.27
N ALA A 149 -12.40 -6.16 17.41
CA ALA A 149 -11.50 -5.04 17.70
C ALA A 149 -12.23 -3.69 17.86
N GLY A 150 -13.47 -3.59 17.38
CA GLY A 150 -14.31 -2.40 17.52
C GLY A 150 -15.35 -2.46 18.64
N LYS A 151 -15.53 -3.61 19.31
CA LYS A 151 -16.58 -3.78 20.34
C LYS A 151 -16.40 -2.82 21.51
N ASP A 152 -15.17 -2.69 22.01
CA ASP A 152 -14.86 -1.79 23.13
C ASP A 152 -15.11 -0.33 22.74
N LEU A 153 -14.70 0.06 21.53
CA LEU A 153 -14.98 1.38 20.97
C LEU A 153 -16.48 1.66 20.83
N LEU A 154 -17.26 0.69 20.38
CA LEU A 154 -18.70 0.84 20.24
C LEU A 154 -19.38 1.08 21.59
N ASN A 155 -18.93 0.40 22.64
CA ASN A 155 -19.47 0.58 23.98
C ASN A 155 -19.19 1.99 24.49
N GLU A 156 -17.97 2.50 24.30
CA GLU A 156 -17.60 3.87 24.67
C GLU A 156 -18.33 4.94 23.84
N LEU A 157 -18.61 4.68 22.56
CA LEU A 157 -19.29 5.63 21.67
C LEU A 157 -20.81 5.69 21.89
N LYS A 158 -21.41 4.62 22.42
CA LYS A 158 -22.84 4.55 22.75
C LYS A 158 -23.16 5.09 24.14
N GLN A 159 -22.16 5.21 25.02
CA GLN A 159 -22.35 5.92 26.28
C GLN A 159 -22.51 7.43 25.96
N PRO A 160 -23.61 8.07 26.39
CA PRO A 160 -23.70 9.51 26.30
C PRO A 160 -22.55 10.10 27.12
N LYS A 161 -21.76 11.01 26.54
CA LYS A 161 -21.01 11.95 27.37
C LYS A 161 -22.05 12.70 28.19
N GLU A 162 -22.08 12.49 29.49
CA GLU A 162 -22.65 13.48 30.41
C GLU A 162 -21.93 14.80 30.10
N GLU A 163 -22.67 15.72 29.49
CA GLU A 163 -22.28 17.10 29.37
C GLU A 163 -22.25 17.66 30.79
N VAL A 164 -21.05 17.75 31.37
CA VAL A 164 -20.81 18.65 32.50
C VAL A 164 -20.83 20.06 31.92
N THR A 165 -22.02 20.64 31.80
CA THR A 165 -22.20 22.09 31.81
C THR A 165 -22.03 22.55 33.26
N GLU A 166 -20.88 23.10 33.58
CA GLU A 166 -20.72 24.04 34.70
C GLU A 166 -20.36 25.40 34.10
N GLU A 167 -21.37 26.27 34.03
CA GLU A 167 -21.32 27.69 34.41
C GLU A 167 -22.76 28.23 34.54
#